data_AF-A0A530BUJ4-F1
#
_entry.id   AF-A0A530BUJ4-F1
#
_cell.length_a   1.000
_cell.length_b   1.000
_cell.length_c   1.000
_cell.angle_alpha   90.00
_cell.angle_beta   90.00
_cell.angle_gamma   90.00
#
_symmetry.space_group_name_H-M   'P 1'
#
loop_
_entity.id
_entity.type
_entity.pdbx_description
1 polymer ?
#
loop_
_entity_poly.entity_id
_entity_poly.type
_entity_poly.pdbx_seq_one_letter_code
_entity_poly.pdbx_strand_id
1 'polypeptide(L)'
;IVSNPGEAAQAKRRIAAVTLGHLPPPLTGAGLDENQQRLERLVDEYAQADGLDRRRRDRLARLIVETARKTGLASEAGVARTDAPDEALRRIDAWLCDLKDFAVKDGLHVYGRAPEGEADPLRRQSAEAEKTALLAALDGRHTKAGPAGAPARGRSDVLPTGRNLFTADPRTMPTPTAYDLGHAAAEEVVRSYMQSHGDWPRTLVIDLWGSASLRTGGEEIAQGLALMGCRPQWDGATGRVTGIEVLPPAALGRPRVDVTWRISGLFRDMFPTQIALIDAAASAVSSRDEDDAENPLAAATRAEGKVGPRIFGTSPGTYGAGVEDLLSRGDWTAREEIGRAYLDATSHAYGGADGEAISAPGAFEGRIAEADLLVHTGDDPGRDILEGSADVAFIGGFSAALAALGRNADLIVLDTTDPQKPKPRSVGEAVARVVRARAVNPRFIAGQMRHGPRGASEFAETVDRLVGFAETTHAISGALIEAVHDAYLGDADVRAFILRENPAAAKVIAERFLSARRRGLWHPLRNSIDDDLAALIAEAQRVAA
;
A
#
# COMPACT_ATOMS: atom_id res chain seq x y z
N ILE A 1 1.82 -13.46 -11.86
CA ILE A 1 3.12 -13.07 -11.25
C ILE A 1 3.37 -13.90 -10.00
N VAL A 2 4.61 -14.32 -9.76
CA VAL A 2 4.96 -15.21 -8.62
C VAL A 2 4.69 -14.59 -7.25
N SER A 3 4.65 -13.26 -7.15
CA SER A 3 4.34 -12.51 -5.92
C SER A 3 2.85 -12.26 -5.66
N ASN A 4 1.95 -12.79 -6.49
CA ASN A 4 0.49 -12.69 -6.29
C ASN A 4 -0.12 -14.06 -5.93
N PRO A 5 0.19 -14.62 -4.74
CA PRO A 5 -0.26 -15.95 -4.34
C PRO A 5 -1.78 -16.04 -4.16
N GLY A 6 -2.42 -14.98 -3.64
CA GLY A 6 -3.84 -15.00 -3.34
C GLY A 6 -4.69 -15.08 -4.60
N GLU A 7 -4.42 -14.22 -5.58
CA GLU A 7 -5.15 -14.18 -6.86
C GLU A 7 -4.95 -15.49 -7.63
N ALA A 8 -3.74 -16.06 -7.58
CA ALA A 8 -3.47 -17.38 -8.15
C ALA A 8 -4.30 -18.48 -7.46
N ALA A 9 -4.42 -18.46 -6.13
CA ALA A 9 -5.25 -19.41 -5.40
C ALA A 9 -6.74 -19.28 -5.74
N GLN A 10 -7.24 -18.04 -5.93
CA GLN A 10 -8.62 -17.81 -6.38
C GLN A 10 -8.86 -18.37 -7.78
N ALA A 11 -7.99 -18.10 -8.74
CA ALA A 11 -8.10 -18.65 -10.09
C ALA A 11 -8.11 -20.20 -10.08
N LYS A 12 -7.28 -20.81 -9.23
CA LYS A 12 -7.28 -22.27 -9.04
C LYS A 12 -8.60 -22.81 -8.53
N ARG A 13 -9.11 -22.22 -7.44
CA ARG A 13 -10.28 -22.75 -6.74
C ARG A 13 -11.59 -22.48 -7.49
N ARG A 14 -11.66 -21.38 -8.24
CA ARG A 14 -12.91 -20.94 -8.87
C ARG A 14 -13.05 -21.32 -10.34
N ILE A 15 -11.94 -21.41 -11.07
CA ILE A 15 -11.95 -21.69 -12.52
C ILE A 15 -10.96 -22.81 -12.92
N ALA A 16 -10.50 -23.62 -11.96
CA ALA A 16 -9.58 -24.74 -12.18
C ALA A 16 -8.28 -24.36 -12.91
N ALA A 17 -7.78 -23.13 -12.71
CA ALA A 17 -6.63 -22.63 -13.45
C ALA A 17 -5.31 -23.38 -13.12
N VAL A 18 -4.54 -23.68 -14.16
CA VAL A 18 -3.11 -23.97 -14.05
C VAL A 18 -2.36 -22.63 -14.03
N THR A 19 -1.85 -22.24 -12.87
CA THR A 19 -1.28 -20.91 -12.65
C THR A 19 0.23 -20.99 -12.76
N LEU A 20 0.75 -20.76 -13.96
CA LEU A 20 2.19 -20.73 -14.22
C LEU A 20 2.78 -19.43 -13.68
N GLY A 21 3.60 -19.53 -12.63
CA GLY A 21 4.32 -18.39 -12.09
C GLY A 21 5.27 -17.80 -13.14
N HIS A 22 5.37 -16.48 -13.18
CA HIS A 22 6.37 -15.76 -13.96
C HIS A 22 7.08 -14.72 -13.09
N LEU A 23 8.26 -14.29 -13.53
CA LEU A 23 9.08 -13.31 -12.82
C LEU A 23 8.33 -11.99 -12.64
N PRO A 24 8.57 -11.28 -11.52
CA PRO A 24 8.26 -9.86 -11.45
C PRO A 24 9.21 -9.07 -12.39
N PRO A 25 8.82 -7.85 -12.79
CA PRO A 25 9.70 -6.94 -13.52
C PRO A 25 11.05 -6.74 -12.80
N PRO A 26 12.12 -6.41 -13.53
CA PRO A 26 13.41 -6.09 -12.91
C PRO A 26 13.28 -4.86 -12.02
N LEU A 27 13.82 -4.95 -10.81
CA LEU A 27 13.85 -3.84 -9.86
C LEU A 27 15.25 -3.22 -9.83
N THR A 28 15.30 -1.90 -9.73
CA THR A 28 16.51 -1.11 -9.52
C THR A 28 16.24 -0.07 -8.43
N GLY A 29 17.29 0.47 -7.81
CA GLY A 29 17.12 1.58 -6.87
C GLY A 29 16.65 2.83 -7.61
N ALA A 30 15.75 3.60 -7.00
CA ALA A 30 15.23 4.85 -7.59
C ALA A 30 16.35 5.82 -7.99
N GLY A 31 17.40 5.91 -7.16
CA GLY A 31 18.36 7.01 -7.26
C GLY A 31 17.68 8.34 -6.91
N LEU A 32 18.32 9.45 -7.30
CA LEU A 32 17.83 10.80 -7.03
C LEU A 32 17.73 11.60 -8.34
N ASP A 33 16.74 12.48 -8.45
CA ASP A 33 16.64 13.45 -9.55
C ASP A 33 17.69 14.59 -9.43
N GLU A 34 17.77 15.50 -10.41
CA GLU A 34 18.76 16.58 -10.40
C GLU A 34 18.68 17.49 -9.15
N ASN A 35 17.46 17.85 -8.72
CA ASN A 35 17.24 18.72 -7.57
C ASN A 35 17.55 17.98 -6.26
N GLN A 36 17.17 16.71 -6.17
CA GLN A 36 17.46 15.83 -5.04
C GLN A 36 18.96 15.55 -4.92
N GLN A 37 19.65 15.27 -6.03
CA GLN A 37 21.12 15.13 -6.06
C GLN A 37 21.83 16.42 -5.67
N ARG A 38 21.27 17.58 -6.06
CA ARG A 38 21.81 18.89 -5.63
C ARG A 38 21.68 19.06 -4.12
N LEU A 39 20.57 18.65 -3.51
CA LEU A 39 20.41 18.65 -2.07
C LEU A 39 21.37 17.65 -1.40
N GLU A 40 21.50 16.44 -1.92
CA GLU A 40 22.42 15.42 -1.40
C GLU A 40 23.85 15.94 -1.35
N ARG A 41 24.36 16.53 -2.45
CA ARG A 41 25.70 17.13 -2.47
C ARG A 41 25.91 18.20 -1.39
N LEU A 42 24.87 19.01 -1.12
CA LEU A 42 24.93 20.03 -0.08
C LEU A 42 24.93 19.40 1.32
N VAL A 43 24.15 18.34 1.53
CA VAL A 43 24.11 17.58 2.80
C VAL A 43 25.46 16.88 3.04
N ASP A 44 26.06 16.28 2.03
CA ASP A 44 27.40 15.67 2.11
C ASP A 44 28.47 16.71 2.46
N GLU A 45 28.43 17.88 1.82
CA GLU A 45 29.35 18.98 2.12
C GLU A 45 29.15 19.49 3.56
N TYR A 46 27.90 19.52 4.03
CA TYR A 46 27.58 19.88 5.41
C TYR A 46 28.19 18.87 6.40
N ALA A 47 28.04 17.58 6.15
CA ALA A 47 28.61 16.52 6.98
C ALA A 47 30.15 16.60 7.03
N GLN A 48 30.79 16.93 5.91
CA GLN A 48 32.25 17.15 5.87
C GLN A 48 32.69 18.41 6.63
N ALA A 49 31.88 19.45 6.66
CA ALA A 49 32.18 20.69 7.38
C ALA A 49 31.89 20.57 8.90
N ASP A 50 31.06 19.62 9.31
CA ASP A 50 30.69 19.45 10.71
C ASP A 50 31.91 19.02 11.55
N GLY A 51 32.10 19.69 12.69
CA GLY A 51 33.29 19.51 13.54
C GLY A 51 34.61 20.12 13.00
N LEU A 52 34.68 20.55 11.74
CA LEU A 52 35.89 21.10 11.12
C LEU A 52 35.82 22.62 10.86
N ASP A 53 34.70 23.13 10.33
CA ASP A 53 34.51 24.56 10.03
C ASP A 53 33.07 25.01 10.34
N ARG A 54 32.90 25.63 11.51
CA ARG A 54 31.60 26.12 11.99
C ARG A 54 30.98 27.16 11.06
N ARG A 55 31.78 28.06 10.46
CA ARG A 55 31.24 29.13 9.59
C ARG A 55 30.75 28.56 8.27
N ARG A 56 31.44 27.57 7.71
CA ARG A 56 31.02 26.85 6.51
C ARG A 56 29.77 26.02 6.80
N ARG A 57 29.74 25.30 7.92
CA ARG A 57 28.58 24.53 8.39
C ARG A 57 27.31 25.38 8.45
N ASP A 58 27.35 26.52 9.16
CA ASP A 58 26.19 27.41 9.32
C ASP A 58 25.68 27.96 7.98
N ARG A 59 26.59 28.18 7.02
CA ARG A 59 26.24 28.65 5.67
C ARG A 59 25.58 27.54 4.85
N LEU A 60 26.12 26.32 4.92
CA LEU A 60 25.56 25.14 4.24
C LEU A 60 24.17 24.81 4.77
N ALA A 61 23.95 24.86 6.08
CA ALA A 61 22.63 24.64 6.68
C ALA A 61 21.56 25.58 6.11
N ARG A 62 21.87 26.88 6.01
CA ARG A 62 20.95 27.86 5.40
C ARG A 62 20.72 27.57 3.91
N LEU A 63 21.77 27.23 3.17
CA LEU A 63 21.69 26.96 1.74
C LEU A 63 20.86 25.71 1.42
N ILE A 64 20.98 24.65 2.22
CA ILE A 64 20.18 23.43 2.09
C ILE A 64 18.69 23.76 2.26
N VAL A 65 18.33 24.45 3.36
CA VAL A 65 16.94 24.83 3.64
C VAL A 65 16.39 25.77 2.58
N GLU A 66 17.18 26.73 2.11
CA GLU A 66 16.78 27.64 1.03
C GLU A 66 16.57 26.90 -0.29
N THR A 67 17.48 25.97 -0.63
CA THR A 67 17.37 25.15 -1.85
C THR A 67 16.13 24.27 -1.79
N ALA A 68 15.91 23.56 -0.68
CA ALA A 68 14.73 22.72 -0.49
C ALA A 68 13.42 23.52 -0.54
N ARG A 69 13.41 24.76 -0.04
CA ARG A 69 12.24 25.66 -0.15
C ARG A 69 12.01 26.13 -1.59
N LYS A 70 13.07 26.48 -2.33
CA LYS A 70 12.98 26.92 -3.72
C LYS A 70 12.48 25.83 -4.66
N THR A 71 12.85 24.58 -4.39
CA THR A 71 12.43 23.41 -5.19
C THR A 71 11.10 22.80 -4.72
N GLY A 72 10.51 23.31 -3.62
CA GLY A 72 9.30 22.74 -3.02
C GLY A 72 9.52 21.45 -2.21
N LEU A 73 10.75 20.93 -2.17
CA LEU A 73 11.09 19.67 -1.49
C LEU A 73 11.06 19.77 0.04
N ALA A 74 11.16 20.98 0.61
CA ALA A 74 11.10 21.17 2.06
C ALA A 74 9.78 20.68 2.68
N SER A 75 8.63 20.99 2.06
CA SER A 75 7.34 20.52 2.57
C SER A 75 7.18 19.00 2.46
N GLU A 76 7.76 18.40 1.42
CA GLU A 76 7.70 16.95 1.19
C GLU A 76 8.62 16.17 2.12
N ALA A 77 9.76 16.74 2.51
CA ALA A 77 10.62 16.22 3.55
C ALA A 77 10.08 16.46 4.98
N GLY A 78 8.87 17.02 5.13
CA GLY A 78 8.26 17.30 6.42
C GLY A 78 8.95 18.41 7.22
N VAL A 79 9.65 19.33 6.53
CA VAL A 79 10.33 20.48 7.17
C VAL A 79 9.33 21.59 7.44
N ALA A 80 9.10 21.90 8.71
CA ALA A 80 8.24 23.02 9.09
C ALA A 80 8.96 24.36 8.88
N ARG A 81 8.19 25.45 8.73
CA ARG A 81 8.77 26.80 8.59
C ARG A 81 9.54 27.26 9.84
N THR A 82 9.17 26.71 10.99
CA THR A 82 9.70 26.99 12.33
C THR A 82 10.87 26.10 12.73
N ASP A 83 11.17 25.06 11.95
CA ASP A 83 12.24 24.11 12.29
C ASP A 83 13.59 24.82 12.38
N ALA A 84 14.37 24.43 13.40
CA ALA A 84 15.76 24.82 13.46
C ALA A 84 16.54 24.25 12.26
N PRO A 85 17.54 24.95 11.72
CA PRO A 85 18.27 24.49 10.53
C PRO A 85 18.82 23.07 10.63
N ASP A 86 19.34 22.67 11.80
CA ASP A 86 19.87 21.32 12.04
C ASP A 86 18.76 20.24 12.04
N GLU A 87 17.54 20.58 12.47
CA GLU A 87 16.40 19.65 12.42
C GLU A 87 15.90 19.50 10.98
N ALA A 88 15.75 20.62 10.26
CA ALA A 88 15.40 20.61 8.85
C ALA A 88 16.38 19.77 8.02
N LEU A 89 17.68 19.89 8.30
CA LEU A 89 18.74 19.09 7.69
C LEU A 89 18.56 17.59 7.93
N ARG A 90 18.33 17.18 9.18
CA ARG A 90 18.12 15.76 9.52
C ARG A 90 16.90 15.19 8.82
N ARG A 91 15.81 15.96 8.72
CA ARG A 91 14.59 15.55 7.99
C ARG A 91 14.84 15.39 6.49
N ILE A 92 15.56 16.34 5.88
CA ILE A 92 15.92 16.28 4.45
C ILE A 92 16.83 15.09 4.17
N ASP A 93 17.85 14.84 4.99
CA ASP A 93 18.76 13.71 4.82
C ASP A 93 18.03 12.36 4.94
N ALA A 94 17.20 12.21 5.99
CA ALA A 94 16.37 11.02 6.17
C ALA A 94 15.42 10.80 4.99
N TRP A 95 14.80 11.86 4.47
CA TRP A 95 13.91 11.80 3.30
C TRP A 95 14.66 11.40 2.02
N LEU A 96 15.84 11.96 1.76
CA LEU A 96 16.66 11.59 0.60
C LEU A 96 17.11 10.12 0.67
N CYS A 97 17.51 9.64 1.86
CA CYS A 97 17.82 8.23 2.06
C CYS A 97 16.60 7.34 1.79
N ASP A 98 15.43 7.75 2.26
CA ASP A 98 14.18 6.99 2.09
C ASP A 98 13.72 6.87 0.63
N LEU A 99 14.00 7.89 -0.19
CA LEU A 99 13.77 7.84 -1.63
C LEU A 99 14.75 6.91 -2.34
N LYS A 100 16.04 6.95 -1.98
CA LYS A 100 17.06 6.07 -2.59
C LYS A 100 16.78 4.60 -2.34
N ASP A 101 16.23 4.26 -1.18
CA ASP A 101 15.86 2.90 -0.80
C ASP A 101 14.63 2.37 -1.54
N PHE A 102 13.91 3.22 -2.30
CA PHE A 102 12.74 2.80 -3.04
C PHE A 102 13.11 1.96 -4.27
N ALA A 103 12.46 0.80 -4.42
CA ALA A 103 12.64 -0.07 -5.57
C ALA A 103 11.73 0.36 -6.74
N VAL A 104 12.35 0.61 -7.89
CA VAL A 104 11.67 1.05 -9.12
C VAL A 104 11.75 -0.04 -10.17
N LYS A 105 10.64 -0.24 -10.89
CA LYS A 105 10.58 -1.11 -12.06
C LYS A 105 11.28 -0.46 -13.25
N ASP A 106 12.41 -1.01 -13.68
CA ASP A 106 13.12 -0.56 -14.87
C ASP A 106 12.58 -1.27 -16.11
N GLY A 107 11.31 -1.01 -16.42
CA GLY A 107 10.54 -1.69 -17.45
C GLY A 107 9.67 -2.84 -16.92
N LEU A 108 9.20 -3.68 -17.83
CA LEU A 108 8.22 -4.73 -17.58
C LEU A 108 8.79 -6.12 -17.86
N HIS A 109 8.27 -7.12 -17.17
CA HIS A 109 8.57 -8.51 -17.49
C HIS A 109 8.01 -8.88 -18.88
N VAL A 110 8.81 -9.55 -19.70
CA VAL A 110 8.35 -10.19 -20.94
C VAL A 110 8.43 -11.68 -20.76
N TYR A 111 7.27 -12.35 -20.83
CA TYR A 111 7.15 -13.78 -20.55
C TYR A 111 8.17 -14.60 -21.36
N GLY A 112 8.94 -15.43 -20.66
CA GLY A 112 9.96 -16.27 -21.25
C GLY A 112 11.24 -15.54 -21.71
N ARG A 113 11.46 -14.28 -21.33
CA ARG A 113 12.70 -13.55 -21.65
C ARG A 113 13.44 -13.15 -20.38
N ALA A 114 14.74 -13.39 -20.37
CA ALA A 114 15.63 -12.83 -19.36
C ALA A 114 16.07 -11.42 -19.81
N PRO A 115 16.15 -10.44 -18.89
CA PRO A 115 16.76 -9.14 -19.20
C PRO A 115 18.19 -9.28 -19.71
N GLU A 116 18.61 -8.39 -20.60
CA GLU A 116 20.02 -8.29 -20.98
C GLU A 116 20.88 -7.98 -19.75
N GLY A 117 21.96 -8.73 -19.55
CA GLY A 117 22.83 -8.57 -18.39
C GLY A 117 22.27 -9.13 -17.06
N GLU A 118 21.19 -9.91 -17.07
CA GLU A 118 20.66 -10.57 -15.86
C GLU A 118 21.73 -11.47 -15.20
N ALA A 119 22.20 -11.04 -14.03
CA ALA A 119 23.28 -11.70 -13.32
C ALA A 119 22.78 -12.98 -12.60
N ASP A 120 21.54 -12.97 -12.09
CA ASP A 120 21.00 -14.08 -11.30
C ASP A 120 20.74 -15.31 -12.19
N PRO A 121 21.44 -16.44 -11.95
CA PRO A 121 21.24 -17.67 -12.70
C PRO A 121 19.80 -18.19 -12.64
N LEU A 122 19.11 -18.04 -11.50
CA LEU A 122 17.74 -18.53 -11.32
C LEU A 122 16.74 -17.67 -12.10
N ARG A 123 16.97 -16.36 -12.22
CA ARG A 123 16.18 -15.47 -13.06
C ARG A 123 16.42 -15.74 -14.54
N ARG A 124 17.65 -16.04 -14.96
CA ARG A 124 17.92 -16.52 -16.34
C ARG A 124 17.22 -17.84 -16.64
N GLN A 125 17.29 -18.80 -15.71
CA GLN A 125 16.64 -20.10 -15.87
C GLN A 125 15.10 -19.96 -15.93
N SER A 126 14.54 -19.02 -15.18
CA SER A 126 13.11 -18.72 -15.14
C SER A 126 12.52 -18.44 -16.53
N ALA A 127 13.24 -17.72 -17.39
CA ALA A 127 12.80 -17.44 -18.76
C ALA A 127 12.55 -18.73 -19.57
N GLU A 128 13.47 -19.69 -19.51
CA GLU A 128 13.32 -20.96 -20.22
C GLU A 128 12.30 -21.88 -19.55
N ALA A 129 12.22 -21.85 -18.22
CA ALA A 129 11.22 -22.60 -17.46
C ALA A 129 9.79 -22.12 -17.76
N GLU A 130 9.56 -20.81 -17.86
CA GLU A 130 8.28 -20.20 -18.23
C GLU A 130 7.77 -20.71 -19.59
N LYS A 131 8.62 -20.65 -20.63
CA LYS A 131 8.26 -21.17 -21.97
C LYS A 131 7.95 -22.66 -21.93
N THR A 132 8.84 -23.44 -21.32
CA THR A 132 8.74 -24.89 -21.27
C THR A 132 7.47 -25.33 -20.55
N ALA A 133 7.15 -24.68 -19.44
CA ALA A 133 5.96 -24.98 -18.65
C ALA A 133 4.67 -24.63 -19.39
N LEU A 134 4.64 -23.50 -20.12
CA LEU A 134 3.49 -23.14 -20.94
C LEU A 134 3.20 -24.19 -22.01
N LEU A 135 4.24 -24.61 -22.76
CA LEU A 135 4.10 -25.66 -23.77
C LEU A 135 3.69 -26.99 -23.15
N ALA A 136 4.27 -27.37 -22.02
CA ALA A 136 3.89 -28.59 -21.32
C ALA A 136 2.43 -28.57 -20.85
N ALA A 137 1.95 -27.44 -20.32
CA ALA A 137 0.56 -27.28 -19.89
C ALA A 137 -0.41 -27.37 -21.08
N LEU A 138 -0.08 -26.76 -22.22
CA LEU A 138 -0.88 -26.84 -23.45
C LEU A 138 -0.90 -28.26 -24.03
N ASP A 139 0.18 -29.01 -23.89
CA ASP A 139 0.27 -30.44 -24.23
C ASP A 139 -0.45 -31.37 -23.23
N GLY A 140 -1.16 -30.84 -22.24
CA GLY A 140 -1.86 -31.62 -21.21
C GLY A 140 -0.92 -32.37 -20.26
N ARG A 141 0.36 -31.97 -20.18
CA ARG A 141 1.35 -32.60 -19.29
C ARG A 141 1.28 -31.99 -17.88
N HIS A 142 1.69 -32.80 -16.91
CA HIS A 142 1.78 -32.35 -15.53
C HIS A 142 2.83 -31.22 -15.39
N THR A 143 2.40 -30.07 -14.86
CA THR A 143 3.28 -28.96 -14.52
C THR A 143 3.69 -29.05 -13.04
N LYS A 144 5.00 -29.08 -12.78
CA LYS A 144 5.54 -29.13 -11.41
C LYS A 144 5.03 -27.97 -10.56
N ALA A 145 4.58 -28.27 -9.35
CA ALA A 145 4.16 -27.26 -8.40
C ALA A 145 5.36 -26.48 -7.80
N GLY A 146 5.15 -25.21 -7.43
CA GLY A 146 6.18 -24.37 -6.82
C GLY A 146 5.58 -23.30 -5.90
N PRO A 147 6.32 -22.84 -4.89
CA PRO A 147 5.81 -21.83 -3.96
C PRO A 147 5.63 -20.48 -4.66
N ALA A 148 4.74 -19.67 -4.10
CA ALA A 148 4.56 -18.26 -4.44
C ALA A 148 5.02 -17.35 -3.29
N GLY A 149 5.36 -16.10 -3.62
CA GLY A 149 5.95 -15.13 -2.71
C GLY A 149 6.73 -14.04 -3.44
N ALA A 150 7.14 -13.00 -2.73
CA ALA A 150 7.90 -11.88 -3.30
C ALA A 150 9.41 -12.15 -3.27
N PRO A 151 10.07 -12.36 -4.44
CA PRO A 151 11.52 -12.60 -4.48
C PRO A 151 12.32 -11.43 -3.88
N ALA A 152 11.83 -10.20 -4.12
CA ALA A 152 12.44 -8.97 -3.59
C ALA A 152 12.41 -8.88 -2.06
N ARG A 153 11.54 -9.66 -1.41
CA ARG A 153 11.43 -9.80 0.05
C ARG A 153 12.11 -11.09 0.56
N GLY A 154 13.20 -11.51 -0.11
CA GLY A 154 14.04 -12.64 0.32
C GLY A 154 13.52 -14.04 -0.01
N ARG A 155 12.35 -14.18 -0.64
CA ARG A 155 11.77 -15.49 -1.03
C ARG A 155 12.40 -16.07 -2.29
N SER A 156 13.71 -16.35 -2.25
CA SER A 156 14.45 -16.93 -3.38
C SER A 156 13.97 -18.34 -3.78
N ASP A 157 13.31 -19.06 -2.87
CA ASP A 157 12.71 -20.39 -3.09
C ASP A 157 11.61 -20.42 -4.16
N VAL A 158 11.05 -19.24 -4.49
CA VAL A 158 10.04 -19.09 -5.56
C VAL A 158 10.66 -19.06 -6.96
N LEU A 159 11.99 -19.01 -7.05
CA LEU A 159 12.74 -19.16 -8.29
C LEU A 159 13.28 -20.60 -8.45
N PRO A 160 13.45 -21.09 -9.69
CA PRO A 160 12.99 -20.48 -10.94
C PRO A 160 11.46 -20.46 -11.04
N THR A 161 10.93 -19.55 -11.86
CA THR A 161 9.50 -19.48 -12.20
C THR A 161 9.15 -20.55 -13.26
N GLY A 162 7.97 -20.49 -13.87
CA GLY A 162 7.45 -21.55 -14.74
C GLY A 162 6.89 -22.75 -13.96
N ARG A 163 6.53 -22.56 -12.68
CA ARG A 163 5.94 -23.60 -11.84
C ARG A 163 4.46 -23.31 -11.57
N ASN A 164 3.69 -24.36 -11.36
CA ASN A 164 2.29 -24.26 -10.96
C ASN A 164 2.21 -23.79 -9.50
N LEU A 165 1.86 -22.52 -9.29
CA LEU A 165 1.97 -21.89 -7.98
C LEU A 165 1.13 -22.58 -6.90
N PHE A 166 1.67 -22.76 -5.70
CA PHE A 166 0.92 -23.10 -4.49
C PHE A 166 1.15 -22.04 -3.41
N THR A 167 0.23 -21.99 -2.46
CA THR A 167 0.26 -21.08 -1.31
C THR A 167 0.60 -21.83 -0.03
N ALA A 168 0.81 -21.11 1.07
CA ALA A 168 1.10 -21.72 2.36
C ALA A 168 -0.15 -22.33 3.04
N ASP A 169 0.08 -23.18 4.05
CA ASP A 169 -0.98 -23.73 4.92
C ASP A 169 -1.49 -22.61 5.84
N PRO A 170 -2.75 -22.17 5.70
CA PRO A 170 -3.27 -21.06 6.50
C PRO A 170 -3.23 -21.38 8.00
N ARG A 171 -3.32 -22.64 8.43
CA ARG A 171 -3.31 -23.01 9.87
C ARG A 171 -1.99 -22.72 10.58
N THR A 172 -0.93 -22.42 9.84
CA THR A 172 0.37 -22.04 10.38
C THR A 172 0.53 -20.53 10.55
N MET A 173 -0.47 -19.74 10.16
CA MET A 173 -0.44 -18.28 10.21
C MET A 173 -1.23 -17.72 11.41
N PRO A 174 -0.71 -16.70 12.10
CA PRO A 174 0.62 -16.11 11.91
C PRO A 174 1.74 -17.08 12.33
N THR A 175 2.84 -17.12 11.58
CA THR A 175 4.05 -17.86 12.00
C THR A 175 4.72 -17.17 13.20
N PRO A 176 5.56 -17.86 14.00
CA PRO A 176 6.29 -17.20 15.09
C PRO A 176 7.12 -16.01 14.63
N THR A 177 7.84 -16.14 13.52
CA THR A 177 8.63 -15.05 12.95
C THR A 177 7.73 -13.91 12.44
N ALA A 178 6.60 -14.22 11.80
CA ALA A 178 5.63 -13.19 11.41
C ALA A 178 5.02 -12.49 12.63
N TYR A 179 4.89 -13.17 13.77
CA TYR A 179 4.46 -12.55 15.02
C TYR A 179 5.46 -11.53 15.53
N ASP A 180 6.74 -11.87 15.59
CA ASP A 180 7.78 -10.96 16.05
C ASP A 180 7.88 -9.71 15.15
N LEU A 181 7.81 -9.90 13.82
CA LEU A 181 7.83 -8.81 12.84
C LEU A 181 6.56 -7.95 12.92
N GLY A 182 5.39 -8.59 13.01
CA GLY A 182 4.11 -7.89 13.16
C GLY A 182 4.01 -7.12 14.47
N HIS A 183 4.55 -7.65 15.56
CA HIS A 183 4.65 -6.96 16.85
C HIS A 183 5.54 -5.71 16.74
N ALA A 184 6.73 -5.82 16.16
CA ALA A 184 7.61 -4.67 15.96
C ALA A 184 6.95 -3.58 15.09
N ALA A 185 6.23 -3.98 14.04
CA ALA A 185 5.52 -3.06 13.16
C ALA A 185 4.33 -2.38 13.86
N ALA A 186 3.58 -3.11 14.68
CA ALA A 186 2.51 -2.55 15.51
C ALA A 186 3.04 -1.52 16.51
N GLU A 187 4.17 -1.80 17.17
CA GLU A 187 4.80 -0.87 18.11
C GLU A 187 5.29 0.41 17.41
N GLU A 188 5.69 0.35 16.14
CA GLU A 188 6.00 1.55 15.35
C GLU A 188 4.76 2.39 15.05
N VAL A 189 3.63 1.78 14.70
CA VAL A 189 2.36 2.51 14.53
C VAL A 189 1.97 3.23 15.82
N VAL A 190 2.02 2.53 16.94
CA VAL A 190 1.70 3.10 18.25
C VAL A 190 2.66 4.24 18.61
N ARG A 191 3.97 4.04 18.41
CA ARG A 191 4.99 5.07 18.65
C ARG A 191 4.75 6.32 17.81
N SER A 192 4.47 6.13 16.52
CA SER A 192 4.17 7.23 15.59
C SER A 192 2.93 8.01 16.04
N TYR A 193 1.86 7.31 16.43
CA TYR A 193 0.64 7.93 16.94
C TYR A 193 0.88 8.72 18.24
N MET A 194 1.61 8.13 19.18
CA MET A 194 1.96 8.81 20.44
C MET A 194 2.80 10.07 20.21
N GLN A 195 3.71 10.06 19.24
CA GLN A 195 4.51 11.23 18.89
C GLN A 195 3.68 12.36 18.28
N SER A 196 2.63 12.05 17.52
CA SER A 196 1.78 13.06 16.88
C SER A 196 0.62 13.55 17.76
N HIS A 197 0.08 12.69 18.64
CA HIS A 197 -1.12 12.98 19.43
C HIS A 197 -0.85 13.18 20.93
N GLY A 198 0.27 12.67 21.45
CA GLY A 198 0.60 12.75 22.87
C GLY A 198 -0.14 11.74 23.76
N ASP A 199 -0.91 10.81 23.17
CA ASP A 199 -1.62 9.73 23.86
C ASP A 199 -1.60 8.44 23.01
N TRP A 200 -2.03 7.33 23.59
CA TRP A 200 -2.12 6.04 22.91
C TRP A 200 -3.38 5.95 22.04
N PRO A 201 -3.32 5.25 20.88
CA PRO A 201 -4.54 4.95 20.13
C PRO A 201 -5.43 4.01 20.95
N ARG A 202 -6.73 4.31 20.99
CA ARG A 202 -7.75 3.54 21.72
C ARG A 202 -8.40 2.52 20.79
N THR A 203 -8.65 2.91 19.55
CA THR A 203 -9.41 2.17 18.55
C THR A 203 -8.75 2.33 17.18
N LEU A 204 -8.63 1.26 16.41
CA LEU A 204 -8.13 1.38 15.04
C LEU A 204 -8.72 0.33 14.10
N VAL A 205 -8.61 0.60 12.80
CA VAL A 205 -8.99 -0.33 11.74
C VAL A 205 -7.74 -0.85 11.02
N ILE A 206 -7.66 -2.15 10.76
CA ILE A 206 -6.62 -2.78 9.94
C ILE A 206 -7.25 -3.39 8.69
N ASP A 207 -6.70 -3.07 7.53
CA ASP A 207 -7.02 -3.79 6.29
C ASP A 207 -6.29 -5.14 6.25
N LEU A 208 -7.04 -6.24 6.09
CA LEU A 208 -6.49 -7.59 5.94
C LEU A 208 -6.71 -8.13 4.54
N TRP A 209 -5.62 -8.25 3.80
CA TRP A 209 -5.61 -8.77 2.44
C TRP A 209 -4.96 -10.16 2.41
N GLY A 210 -5.67 -11.13 1.84
CA GLY A 210 -5.17 -12.50 1.81
C GLY A 210 -3.85 -12.66 1.04
N SER A 211 -3.62 -11.90 -0.04
CA SER A 211 -2.35 -11.95 -0.77
C SER A 211 -1.17 -11.47 0.08
N ALA A 212 -1.35 -10.42 0.89
CA ALA A 212 -0.33 -9.90 1.80
C ALA A 212 -0.03 -10.93 2.90
N SER A 213 -1.05 -11.46 3.57
CA SER A 213 -0.87 -12.47 4.62
C SER A 213 -0.20 -13.75 4.13
N LEU A 214 -0.41 -14.14 2.86
CA LEU A 214 0.33 -15.26 2.25
C LEU A 214 1.81 -14.97 1.99
N ARG A 215 2.16 -13.73 1.66
CA ARG A 215 3.55 -13.31 1.42
C ARG A 215 4.32 -13.16 2.72
N THR A 216 3.67 -12.64 3.75
CA THR A 216 4.27 -12.29 5.04
C THR A 216 4.20 -13.43 6.06
N GLY A 217 3.37 -14.44 5.83
CA GLY A 217 3.12 -15.48 6.83
C GLY A 217 2.20 -15.01 7.96
N GLY A 218 1.42 -13.96 7.73
CA GLY A 218 0.42 -13.41 8.65
C GLY A 218 0.89 -12.24 9.51
N GLU A 219 1.83 -11.41 9.04
CA GLU A 219 2.32 -10.25 9.79
C GLU A 219 1.18 -9.28 10.15
N GLU A 220 0.19 -9.09 9.29
CA GLU A 220 -0.93 -8.15 9.53
C GLU A 220 -1.90 -8.68 10.58
N ILE A 221 -2.08 -10.01 10.65
CA ILE A 221 -2.84 -10.66 11.71
C ILE A 221 -2.09 -10.50 13.03
N ALA A 222 -0.77 -10.72 13.01
CA ALA A 222 0.08 -10.54 14.19
C ALA A 222 0.09 -9.10 14.70
N GLN A 223 0.12 -8.10 13.82
CA GLN A 223 0.02 -6.69 14.19
C GLN A 223 -1.24 -6.44 15.03
N GLY A 224 -2.41 -6.86 14.53
CA GLY A 224 -3.67 -6.68 15.24
C GLY A 224 -3.71 -7.44 16.57
N LEU A 225 -3.23 -8.68 16.62
CA LEU A 225 -3.15 -9.45 17.87
C LEU A 225 -2.21 -8.77 18.89
N ALA A 226 -1.04 -8.28 18.46
CA ALA A 226 -0.09 -7.57 19.31
C ALA A 226 -0.68 -6.26 19.87
N LEU A 227 -1.43 -5.51 19.06
CA LEU A 227 -2.12 -4.28 19.48
C LEU A 227 -3.14 -4.55 20.59
N MET A 228 -3.89 -5.63 20.47
CA MET A 228 -4.82 -6.10 21.51
C MET A 228 -4.14 -6.71 22.74
N GLY A 229 -2.83 -6.96 22.67
CA GLY A 229 -2.08 -7.65 23.71
C GLY A 229 -2.32 -9.16 23.75
N CYS A 230 -2.44 -9.77 22.59
CA CYS A 230 -2.57 -11.21 22.39
C CYS A 230 -1.30 -11.79 21.73
N ARG A 231 -0.93 -13.00 22.13
CA ARG A 231 0.14 -13.80 21.54
C ARG A 231 -0.42 -15.12 21.02
N PRO A 232 -0.24 -15.48 19.74
CA PRO A 232 -0.63 -16.79 19.25
C PRO A 232 0.11 -17.92 19.99
N GLN A 233 -0.54 -19.07 20.12
CA GLN A 233 0.08 -20.29 20.61
C GLN A 233 0.29 -21.25 19.45
N TRP A 234 1.46 -21.89 19.40
CA TRP A 234 1.83 -22.81 18.34
C TRP A 234 2.04 -24.21 18.87
N ASP A 235 1.56 -25.20 18.14
CA ASP A 235 1.92 -26.59 18.35
C ASP A 235 3.40 -26.81 17.99
N GLY A 236 4.19 -27.32 18.95
CA GLY A 236 5.64 -27.45 18.79
C GLY A 236 6.07 -28.45 17.70
N ALA A 237 5.21 -29.39 17.31
CA ALA A 237 5.52 -30.39 16.30
C ALA A 237 5.13 -29.95 14.88
N THR A 238 3.99 -29.28 14.74
CA THR A 238 3.39 -28.94 13.44
C THR A 238 3.52 -27.46 13.07
N GLY A 239 3.83 -26.59 14.03
CA GLY A 239 3.85 -25.14 13.84
C GLY A 239 2.46 -24.53 13.60
N ARG A 240 1.38 -25.31 13.78
CA ARG A 240 0.02 -24.80 13.63
C ARG A 240 -0.35 -23.93 14.81
N VAL A 241 -1.12 -22.88 14.54
CA VAL A 241 -1.71 -22.06 15.59
C VAL A 241 -2.82 -22.84 16.27
N THR A 242 -2.72 -23.01 17.59
CA THR A 242 -3.68 -23.78 18.41
C THR A 242 -4.56 -22.89 19.27
N GLY A 243 -4.20 -21.62 19.43
CA GLY A 243 -4.95 -20.69 20.26
C GLY A 243 -4.24 -19.36 20.42
N ILE A 244 -4.66 -18.60 21.42
CA ILE A 244 -4.06 -17.33 21.83
C ILE A 244 -3.85 -17.32 23.33
N GLU A 245 -2.85 -16.55 23.75
CA GLU A 245 -2.59 -16.15 25.11
C GLU A 245 -2.85 -14.64 25.21
N VAL A 246 -3.66 -14.23 26.19
CA VAL A 246 -3.85 -12.81 26.50
C VAL A 246 -2.75 -12.38 27.47
N LEU A 247 -1.88 -11.48 27.04
CA LEU A 247 -0.76 -10.97 27.84
C LEU A 247 -1.28 -10.03 28.94
N PRO A 248 -0.70 -10.00 30.14
CA PRO A 248 -1.11 -9.08 31.19
C PRO A 248 -0.75 -7.62 30.83
N PRO A 249 -1.53 -6.60 31.27
CA PRO A 249 -1.25 -5.19 30.98
C PRO A 249 0.19 -4.75 31.31
N ALA A 250 0.74 -5.23 32.42
CA ALA A 250 2.13 -4.95 32.83
C ALA A 250 3.19 -5.39 31.80
N ALA A 251 2.91 -6.42 31.00
CA ALA A 251 3.82 -6.87 29.93
C ALA A 251 3.70 -6.02 28.66
N LEU A 252 2.56 -5.34 28.46
CA LEU A 252 2.33 -4.45 27.32
C LEU A 252 2.98 -3.08 27.51
N GLY A 253 2.98 -2.57 28.74
CA GLY A 253 3.50 -1.23 29.04
C GLY A 253 2.66 -0.07 28.47
N ARG A 254 1.46 -0.38 27.96
CA ARG A 254 0.47 0.55 27.40
C ARG A 254 -0.94 -0.07 27.48
N PRO A 255 -2.02 0.72 27.31
CA PRO A 255 -3.35 0.17 27.10
C PRO A 255 -3.43 -0.76 25.90
N ARG A 256 -4.39 -1.68 25.92
CA ARG A 256 -4.80 -2.45 24.74
C ARG A 256 -5.46 -1.52 23.74
N VAL A 257 -5.30 -1.82 22.47
CA VAL A 257 -6.04 -1.13 21.40
C VAL A 257 -7.21 -2.01 20.98
N ASP A 258 -8.40 -1.43 20.84
CA ASP A 258 -9.56 -2.10 20.26
C ASP A 258 -9.43 -2.12 18.73
N VAL A 259 -9.13 -3.30 18.18
CA VAL A 259 -8.83 -3.47 16.76
C VAL A 259 -10.07 -3.97 16.02
N THR A 260 -10.43 -3.27 14.95
CA THR A 260 -11.40 -3.72 13.95
C THR A 260 -10.66 -4.11 12.67
N TRP A 261 -11.02 -5.22 12.05
CA TRP A 261 -10.44 -5.68 10.80
C TRP A 261 -11.41 -5.52 9.64
N ARG A 262 -10.94 -4.89 8.58
CA ARG A 262 -11.59 -4.87 7.28
C ARG A 262 -10.95 -5.95 6.39
N ILE A 263 -11.62 -7.09 6.26
CA ILE A 263 -11.11 -8.22 5.48
C ILE A 263 -11.50 -8.09 4.00
N SER A 264 -10.57 -8.43 3.10
CA SER A 264 -10.92 -8.60 1.69
C SER A 264 -11.71 -9.89 1.45
N GLY A 265 -12.52 -9.94 0.39
CA GLY A 265 -13.23 -11.18 0.02
C GLY A 265 -12.28 -12.36 -0.23
N LEU A 266 -11.05 -12.09 -0.65
CA LEU A 266 -10.00 -13.11 -0.79
C LEU A 266 -9.54 -13.63 0.58
N PHE A 267 -9.35 -12.73 1.55
CA PHE A 267 -9.01 -13.13 2.92
C PHE A 267 -10.09 -14.03 3.52
N ARG A 268 -11.36 -13.62 3.41
CA ARG A 268 -12.53 -14.42 3.82
C ARG A 268 -12.48 -15.85 3.30
N ASP A 269 -12.29 -16.02 2.00
CA ASP A 269 -12.34 -17.34 1.36
C ASP A 269 -11.15 -18.25 1.70
N MET A 270 -10.01 -17.65 2.09
CA MET A 270 -8.77 -18.39 2.29
C MET A 270 -8.44 -18.67 3.76
N PHE A 271 -8.97 -17.86 4.68
CA PHE A 271 -8.52 -17.83 6.07
C PHE A 271 -9.66 -17.91 7.11
N PRO A 272 -10.60 -18.86 7.00
CA PRO A 272 -11.65 -19.02 8.03
C PRO A 272 -11.06 -19.32 9.42
N THR A 273 -9.96 -20.08 9.49
CA THR A 273 -9.26 -20.36 10.75
C THR A 273 -8.68 -19.10 11.39
N GLN A 274 -8.22 -18.12 10.60
CA GLN A 274 -7.70 -16.86 11.12
C GLN A 274 -8.84 -15.94 11.56
N ILE A 275 -9.97 -15.95 10.86
CA ILE A 275 -11.19 -15.25 11.33
C ILE A 275 -11.59 -15.78 12.70
N ALA A 276 -11.63 -17.10 12.88
CA ALA A 276 -11.91 -17.73 14.17
C ALA A 276 -10.88 -17.36 15.25
N LEU A 277 -9.59 -17.32 14.89
CA LEU A 277 -8.50 -16.91 15.79
C LEU A 277 -8.68 -15.46 16.28
N ILE A 278 -8.98 -14.55 15.36
CA ILE A 278 -9.18 -13.12 15.64
C ILE A 278 -10.42 -12.92 16.51
N ASP A 279 -11.52 -13.61 16.20
CA ASP A 279 -12.77 -13.55 16.97
C ASP A 279 -12.59 -14.11 18.40
N ALA A 280 -11.83 -15.21 18.54
CA ALA A 280 -11.46 -15.76 19.83
C ALA A 280 -10.59 -14.79 20.64
N ALA A 281 -9.65 -14.09 20.00
CA ALA A 281 -8.84 -13.05 20.65
C ALA A 281 -9.70 -11.87 21.12
N ALA A 282 -10.61 -11.38 20.29
CA ALA A 282 -11.55 -10.31 20.66
C ALA A 282 -12.44 -10.71 21.84
N SER A 283 -12.96 -11.93 21.84
CA SER A 283 -13.77 -12.47 22.94
C SER A 283 -12.96 -12.66 24.23
N ALA A 284 -11.71 -13.09 24.13
CA ALA A 284 -10.86 -13.29 25.30
C ALA A 284 -10.43 -11.97 25.94
N VAL A 285 -10.17 -10.94 25.13
CA VAL A 285 -9.80 -9.59 25.59
C VAL A 285 -11.00 -8.84 26.15
N SER A 286 -12.17 -8.92 25.50
CA SER A 286 -13.38 -8.22 25.95
C SER A 286 -13.91 -8.71 27.31
N SER A 287 -13.62 -9.97 27.66
CA SER A 287 -14.02 -10.59 28.93
C SER A 287 -13.03 -10.39 30.07
N ARG A 288 -11.93 -9.66 29.85
CA ARG A 288 -10.97 -9.36 30.92
C ARG A 288 -11.56 -8.37 31.94
N ASP A 289 -11.30 -8.65 33.22
CA ASP A 289 -11.56 -7.73 34.31
C ASP A 289 -10.38 -6.76 34.45
N GLU A 290 -10.37 -5.76 33.58
CA GLU A 290 -9.36 -4.70 33.46
C GLU A 290 -10.05 -3.34 33.45
N ASP A 291 -9.34 -2.30 33.91
CA ASP A 291 -9.86 -0.92 33.94
C ASP A 291 -10.27 -0.44 32.55
N ASP A 292 -11.32 0.40 32.47
CA ASP A 292 -11.83 0.93 31.19
C ASP A 292 -10.74 1.69 30.41
N ALA A 293 -9.85 2.37 31.13
CA ALA A 293 -8.71 3.09 30.55
C ALA A 293 -7.59 2.17 30.07
N GLU A 294 -7.53 0.90 30.48
CA GLU A 294 -6.52 -0.05 30.02
C GLU A 294 -7.03 -0.95 28.90
N ASN A 295 -8.34 -1.24 28.87
CA ASN A 295 -8.96 -2.13 27.89
C ASN A 295 -10.23 -1.50 27.30
N PRO A 296 -10.10 -0.73 26.20
CA PRO A 296 -11.24 -0.09 25.53
C PRO A 296 -12.29 -1.11 25.04
N LEU A 297 -11.85 -2.29 24.59
CA LEU A 297 -12.75 -3.35 24.11
C LEU A 297 -13.61 -3.93 25.24
N ALA A 298 -13.03 -4.17 26.42
CA ALA A 298 -13.78 -4.62 27.60
C ALA A 298 -14.73 -3.52 28.11
N ALA A 299 -14.30 -2.25 28.10
CA ALA A 299 -15.15 -1.11 28.44
C ALA A 299 -16.39 -1.03 27.54
N ALA A 300 -16.18 -1.09 26.22
CA ALA A 300 -17.27 -1.08 25.24
C ALA A 300 -18.21 -2.29 25.43
N THR A 301 -17.66 -3.47 25.70
CA THR A 301 -18.44 -4.70 25.93
C THR A 301 -19.32 -4.59 27.18
N ARG A 302 -18.81 -4.01 28.27
CA ARG A 302 -19.59 -3.74 29.49
C ARG A 302 -20.73 -2.76 29.21
N ALA A 303 -20.45 -1.68 28.46
CA ALA A 303 -21.43 -0.67 28.13
C ALA A 303 -22.55 -1.20 27.21
N GLU A 304 -22.20 -2.02 26.22
CA GLU A 304 -23.14 -2.59 25.25
C GLU A 304 -23.84 -3.88 25.74
N GLY A 305 -23.30 -4.53 26.79
CA GLY A 305 -23.80 -5.80 27.33
C GLY A 305 -23.51 -7.02 26.44
N LYS A 306 -22.72 -6.85 25.37
CA LYS A 306 -22.32 -7.91 24.43
C LYS A 306 -21.00 -7.55 23.75
N VAL A 307 -20.31 -8.56 23.24
CA VAL A 307 -19.12 -8.34 22.40
C VAL A 307 -19.61 -7.95 21.00
N GLY A 308 -19.34 -6.71 20.60
CA GLY A 308 -19.62 -6.26 19.24
C GLY A 308 -18.68 -6.94 18.22
N PRO A 309 -19.09 -7.12 16.96
CA PRO A 309 -18.22 -7.68 15.93
C PRO A 309 -16.98 -6.81 15.70
N ARG A 310 -15.85 -7.46 15.40
CA ARG A 310 -14.58 -6.78 15.06
C ARG A 310 -14.05 -7.12 13.68
N ILE A 311 -14.68 -8.04 12.95
CA ILE A 311 -14.21 -8.45 11.63
C ILE A 311 -15.33 -8.15 10.64
N PHE A 312 -15.03 -7.33 9.62
CA PHE A 312 -16.02 -6.88 8.65
C PHE A 312 -15.52 -7.07 7.22
N GLY A 313 -16.41 -7.51 6.34
CA GLY A 313 -16.11 -7.83 4.95
C GLY A 313 -17.28 -7.50 4.03
N THR A 314 -17.12 -7.75 2.75
CA THR A 314 -18.25 -7.76 1.81
C THR A 314 -19.11 -9.00 2.00
N SER A 315 -20.29 -9.08 1.39
CA SER A 315 -21.12 -10.29 1.44
C SER A 315 -20.42 -11.50 0.80
N PRO A 316 -20.70 -12.74 1.24
CA PRO A 316 -20.17 -13.95 0.60
C PRO A 316 -20.39 -13.95 -0.93
N GLY A 317 -19.36 -14.30 -1.69
CA GLY A 317 -19.40 -14.33 -3.16
C GLY A 317 -19.13 -13.00 -3.86
N THR A 318 -19.04 -11.89 -3.12
CA THR A 318 -18.59 -10.58 -3.64
C THR A 318 -17.16 -10.26 -3.21
N TYR A 319 -16.50 -9.36 -3.95
CA TYR A 319 -15.09 -8.98 -3.81
C TYR A 319 -14.90 -7.49 -4.07
N GLY A 320 -13.77 -6.95 -3.61
CA GLY A 320 -13.46 -5.52 -3.68
C GLY A 320 -13.89 -4.77 -2.41
N ALA A 321 -13.69 -3.46 -2.43
CA ALA A 321 -14.17 -2.52 -1.41
C ALA A 321 -15.56 -1.95 -1.74
N GLY A 322 -16.07 -2.18 -2.96
CA GLY A 322 -17.40 -1.78 -3.42
C GLY A 322 -17.47 -0.39 -4.03
N VAL A 323 -16.31 0.27 -4.19
CA VAL A 323 -16.20 1.61 -4.76
C VAL A 323 -15.45 1.62 -6.10
N GLU A 324 -14.87 0.50 -6.51
CA GLU A 324 -14.05 0.40 -7.72
C GLU A 324 -14.83 0.80 -8.98
N ASP A 325 -16.04 0.28 -9.16
CA ASP A 325 -16.90 0.60 -10.30
C ASP A 325 -17.34 2.08 -10.28
N LEU A 326 -17.66 2.60 -9.09
CA LEU A 326 -18.03 4.01 -8.92
C LEU A 326 -16.87 4.89 -9.36
N LEU A 327 -15.67 4.64 -8.80
CA LEU A 327 -14.42 5.36 -9.10
C LEU A 327 -14.04 5.28 -10.58
N SER A 328 -14.18 4.11 -11.19
CA SER A 328 -13.85 3.92 -12.61
C SER A 328 -14.77 4.71 -13.55
N ARG A 329 -16.04 4.93 -13.19
CA ARG A 329 -17.00 5.64 -14.07
C ARG A 329 -16.89 7.15 -13.98
N GLY A 330 -16.46 7.69 -12.84
CA GLY A 330 -16.47 9.14 -12.60
C GLY A 330 -17.81 9.67 -12.08
N ASP A 331 -18.82 8.82 -11.93
CA ASP A 331 -20.24 9.18 -11.75
C ASP A 331 -20.61 9.49 -10.28
N TRP A 332 -19.88 10.39 -9.63
CA TRP A 332 -20.21 10.90 -8.29
C TRP A 332 -19.96 12.39 -8.19
N THR A 333 -20.82 13.09 -7.46
CA THR A 333 -20.74 14.55 -7.30
C THR A 333 -20.03 14.94 -6.00
N ALA A 334 -20.24 14.15 -4.94
CA ALA A 334 -19.69 14.38 -3.62
C ALA A 334 -18.88 13.17 -3.15
N ARG A 335 -17.82 13.42 -2.37
CA ARG A 335 -16.94 12.36 -1.82
C ARG A 335 -17.71 11.42 -0.90
N GLU A 336 -18.72 11.93 -0.20
CA GLU A 336 -19.57 11.20 0.72
C GLU A 336 -20.39 10.10 0.02
N GLU A 337 -20.64 10.21 -1.29
CA GLU A 337 -21.28 9.15 -2.07
C GLU A 337 -20.38 7.91 -2.17
N ILE A 338 -19.06 8.11 -2.34
CA ILE A 338 -18.06 7.04 -2.29
C ILE A 338 -18.04 6.42 -0.89
N GLY A 339 -18.08 7.26 0.14
CA GLY A 339 -18.12 6.82 1.54
C GLY A 339 -19.31 5.92 1.86
N ARG A 340 -20.51 6.31 1.42
CA ARG A 340 -21.72 5.49 1.58
C ARG A 340 -21.62 4.17 0.82
N ALA A 341 -21.14 4.19 -0.42
CA ALA A 341 -20.94 2.96 -1.19
C ALA A 341 -19.96 1.99 -0.50
N TYR A 342 -18.89 2.51 0.11
CA TYR A 342 -17.94 1.71 0.89
C TYR A 342 -18.57 1.09 2.15
N LEU A 343 -19.38 1.88 2.88
CA LEU A 343 -20.13 1.42 4.05
C LEU A 343 -21.16 0.34 3.69
N ASP A 344 -21.95 0.58 2.64
CA ASP A 344 -22.96 -0.35 2.12
C ASP A 344 -22.34 -1.67 1.64
N ALA A 345 -21.18 -1.59 0.97
CA ALA A 345 -20.42 -2.75 0.57
C ALA A 345 -19.88 -3.53 1.77
N THR A 346 -19.63 -2.87 2.90
CA THR A 346 -19.23 -3.47 4.17
C THR A 346 -20.43 -3.99 4.98
N SER A 347 -21.25 -4.82 4.34
CA SER A 347 -22.54 -5.24 4.89
C SER A 347 -22.47 -6.40 5.88
N HIS A 348 -21.33 -7.07 6.05
CA HIS A 348 -21.24 -8.31 6.82
C HIS A 348 -20.16 -8.27 7.91
N ALA A 349 -20.54 -8.77 9.08
CA ALA A 349 -19.62 -9.15 10.14
C ALA A 349 -19.20 -10.61 9.96
N TYR A 350 -17.99 -10.93 10.39
CA TYR A 350 -17.40 -12.27 10.33
C TYR A 350 -16.94 -12.71 11.73
N GLY A 351 -17.07 -13.99 12.05
CA GLY A 351 -16.66 -14.53 13.35
C GLY A 351 -17.04 -15.99 13.53
N GLY A 352 -16.94 -16.52 14.75
CA GLY A 352 -17.24 -17.91 15.05
C GLY A 352 -16.16 -18.89 14.57
N ALA A 353 -16.32 -20.16 14.97
CA ALA A 353 -15.31 -21.21 14.75
C ALA A 353 -15.02 -21.49 13.27
N ASP A 354 -16.01 -21.27 12.40
CA ASP A 354 -15.92 -21.51 10.96
C ASP A 354 -15.77 -20.23 10.12
N GLY A 355 -15.65 -19.05 10.77
CA GLY A 355 -15.60 -17.76 10.08
C GLY A 355 -16.89 -17.41 9.36
N GLU A 356 -18.02 -17.63 10.04
CA GLU A 356 -19.37 -17.40 9.53
C GLU A 356 -19.61 -15.93 9.18
N ALA A 357 -20.36 -15.71 8.11
CA ALA A 357 -20.77 -14.38 7.68
C ALA A 357 -22.18 -14.06 8.20
N ILE A 358 -22.32 -12.97 8.94
CA ILE A 358 -23.59 -12.48 9.46
C ILE A 358 -23.85 -11.11 8.84
N SER A 359 -24.99 -10.97 8.17
CA SER A 359 -25.44 -9.67 7.67
C SER A 359 -25.59 -8.69 8.83
N ALA A 360 -24.85 -7.59 8.79
CA ALA A 360 -24.76 -6.58 9.84
C ALA A 360 -24.65 -5.16 9.22
N PRO A 361 -25.62 -4.75 8.38
CA PRO A 361 -25.59 -3.43 7.76
C PRO A 361 -25.57 -2.33 8.83
N GLY A 362 -24.77 -1.28 8.62
CA GLY A 362 -24.58 -0.17 9.55
C GLY A 362 -23.69 -0.47 10.77
N ALA A 363 -23.41 -1.75 11.10
CA ALA A 363 -22.57 -2.07 12.27
C ALA A 363 -21.12 -1.58 12.11
N PHE A 364 -20.60 -1.59 10.88
CA PHE A 364 -19.26 -1.10 10.58
C PHE A 364 -19.13 0.42 10.71
N GLU A 365 -20.21 1.17 10.46
CA GLU A 365 -20.23 2.64 10.59
C GLU A 365 -19.87 3.06 12.01
N GLY A 366 -20.41 2.37 13.02
CA GLY A 366 -20.09 2.63 14.42
C GLY A 366 -18.60 2.43 14.73
N ARG A 367 -17.96 1.41 14.13
CA ARG A 367 -16.51 1.17 14.31
C ARG A 367 -15.66 2.20 13.60
N ILE A 368 -16.03 2.62 12.39
CA ILE A 368 -15.32 3.69 11.68
C ILE A 368 -15.45 5.02 12.43
N ALA A 369 -16.64 5.33 12.94
CA ALA A 369 -16.90 6.60 13.62
C ALA A 369 -16.08 6.79 14.90
N GLU A 370 -15.63 5.69 15.52
CA GLU A 370 -14.82 5.65 16.72
C GLU A 370 -13.33 5.47 16.45
N ALA A 371 -12.91 5.16 15.21
CA ALA A 371 -11.52 4.80 14.91
C ALA A 371 -10.58 6.02 14.98
N ASP A 372 -9.47 5.88 15.70
CA ASP A 372 -8.41 6.89 15.73
C ASP A 372 -7.57 6.88 14.45
N LEU A 373 -7.40 5.69 13.85
CA LEU A 373 -6.62 5.50 12.63
C LEU A 373 -7.01 4.24 11.83
N LEU A 374 -6.71 4.28 10.53
CA LEU A 374 -6.62 3.12 9.64
C LEU A 374 -5.14 2.73 9.46
N VAL A 375 -4.85 1.44 9.48
CA VAL A 375 -3.55 0.87 9.11
C VAL A 375 -3.71 -0.02 7.88
N HIS A 376 -3.05 0.36 6.79
CA HIS A 376 -2.96 -0.39 5.55
C HIS A 376 -1.51 -0.80 5.30
N THR A 377 -1.22 -2.10 5.21
CA THR A 377 0.16 -2.60 5.10
C THR A 377 0.62 -2.72 3.65
N GLY A 378 1.80 -2.19 3.33
CA GLY A 378 2.51 -2.41 2.06
C GLY A 378 3.72 -3.33 2.26
N ASP A 379 3.66 -4.55 1.74
CA ASP A 379 4.62 -5.60 2.07
C ASP A 379 5.58 -6.00 0.91
N ASP A 380 5.21 -5.75 -0.34
CA ASP A 380 6.00 -6.17 -1.52
C ASP A 380 6.83 -5.00 -2.08
N PRO A 381 8.18 -5.03 -2.01
CA PRO A 381 9.01 -4.00 -2.61
C PRO A 381 8.77 -3.80 -4.12
N GLY A 382 8.22 -4.79 -4.81
CA GLY A 382 7.89 -4.72 -6.23
C GLY A 382 6.51 -4.16 -6.56
N ARG A 383 5.74 -3.68 -5.57
CA ARG A 383 4.38 -3.14 -5.75
C ARG A 383 4.15 -1.94 -4.84
N ASP A 384 3.86 -0.78 -5.44
CA ASP A 384 3.50 0.43 -4.69
C ASP A 384 2.00 0.75 -4.73
N ILE A 385 1.57 1.69 -3.88
CA ILE A 385 0.16 2.06 -3.72
C ILE A 385 -0.45 2.76 -4.95
N LEU A 386 0.36 3.26 -5.88
CA LEU A 386 -0.09 3.84 -7.16
C LEU A 386 -0.02 2.82 -8.32
N GLU A 387 0.03 1.52 -8.02
CA GLU A 387 -0.10 0.45 -9.02
C GLU A 387 -1.42 -0.33 -8.92
N GLY A 388 -2.05 -0.43 -7.74
CA GLY A 388 -3.32 -1.11 -7.56
C GLY A 388 -4.49 -0.14 -7.42
N SER A 389 -5.63 -0.45 -8.05
CA SER A 389 -6.89 0.28 -7.77
C SER A 389 -7.46 -0.07 -6.39
N ALA A 390 -7.16 -1.26 -5.88
CA ALA A 390 -7.61 -1.72 -4.58
C ALA A 390 -7.09 -0.85 -3.43
N ASP A 391 -5.86 -0.34 -3.51
CA ASP A 391 -5.28 0.52 -2.46
C ASP A 391 -6.09 1.83 -2.33
N VAL A 392 -6.44 2.44 -3.47
CA VAL A 392 -7.35 3.60 -3.53
C VAL A 392 -8.73 3.23 -2.98
N ALA A 393 -9.26 2.07 -3.37
CA ALA A 393 -10.61 1.67 -2.99
C ALA A 393 -10.75 1.41 -1.48
N PHE A 394 -9.77 0.76 -0.85
CA PHE A 394 -9.78 0.48 0.60
C PHE A 394 -9.43 1.71 1.42
N ILE A 395 -8.26 2.33 1.19
CA ILE A 395 -7.80 3.51 1.96
C ILE A 395 -8.72 4.71 1.68
N GLY A 396 -8.96 4.97 0.40
CA GLY A 396 -9.82 6.07 -0.04
C GLY A 396 -11.28 5.85 0.30
N GLY A 397 -11.79 4.63 0.18
CA GLY A 397 -13.17 4.29 0.60
C GLY A 397 -13.39 4.52 2.09
N PHE A 398 -12.46 4.05 2.94
CA PHE A 398 -12.48 4.32 4.37
C PHE A 398 -12.44 5.83 4.68
N SER A 399 -11.53 6.55 4.03
CA SER A 399 -11.41 8.01 4.18
C SER A 399 -12.68 8.75 3.76
N ALA A 400 -13.31 8.36 2.66
CA ALA A 400 -14.57 8.91 2.21
C ALA A 400 -15.74 8.55 3.14
N ALA A 401 -15.71 7.36 3.76
CA ALA A 401 -16.71 6.95 4.76
C ALA A 401 -16.61 7.81 6.04
N LEU A 402 -15.39 8.11 6.52
CA LEU A 402 -15.20 9.07 7.61
C LEU A 402 -15.79 10.44 7.28
N ALA A 403 -15.54 10.94 6.06
CA ALA A 403 -16.12 12.20 5.60
C ALA A 403 -17.65 12.16 5.58
N ALA A 404 -18.25 11.06 5.10
CA ALA A 404 -19.71 10.86 5.12
C ALA A 404 -20.31 10.85 6.53
N LEU A 405 -19.53 10.43 7.53
CA LEU A 405 -19.91 10.41 8.95
C LEU A 405 -19.56 11.72 9.68
N GLY A 406 -18.94 12.70 9.02
CA GLY A 406 -18.45 13.93 9.66
C GLY A 406 -17.36 13.68 10.70
N ARG A 407 -16.55 12.63 10.49
CA ARG A 407 -15.44 12.20 11.34
C ARG A 407 -14.11 12.27 10.59
N ASN A 408 -13.01 12.17 11.32
CA ASN A 408 -11.66 12.08 10.80
C ASN A 408 -10.89 11.04 11.60
N ALA A 409 -9.91 10.40 10.94
CA ALA A 409 -8.95 9.48 11.54
C ALA A 409 -7.65 9.57 10.75
N ASP A 410 -6.54 9.18 11.36
CA ASP A 410 -5.27 9.08 10.65
C ASP A 410 -5.32 7.95 9.61
N LEU A 411 -4.75 8.19 8.43
CA LEU A 411 -4.67 7.20 7.36
C LEU A 411 -3.22 6.75 7.21
N ILE A 412 -2.89 5.61 7.81
CA ILE A 412 -1.53 5.10 7.87
C ILE A 412 -1.31 4.02 6.83
N VAL A 413 -0.36 4.26 5.93
CA VAL A 413 0.26 3.23 5.09
C VAL A 413 1.50 2.74 5.82
N LEU A 414 1.46 1.51 6.31
CA LEU A 414 2.57 0.87 7.02
C LEU A 414 3.46 0.14 6.03
N ASP A 415 4.63 0.70 5.73
CA ASP A 415 5.62 0.09 4.85
C ASP A 415 6.38 -1.00 5.62
N THR A 416 6.19 -2.26 5.24
CA THR A 416 6.91 -3.44 5.76
C THR A 416 7.68 -4.18 4.65
N THR A 417 8.00 -3.47 3.57
CA THR A 417 8.81 -4.00 2.46
C THR A 417 10.19 -4.44 2.94
N ASP A 418 10.79 -3.68 3.88
CA ASP A 418 11.85 -4.16 4.77
C ASP A 418 11.23 -4.52 6.15
N PRO A 419 11.01 -5.80 6.45
CA PRO A 419 10.38 -6.23 7.71
C PRO A 419 11.17 -5.83 8.96
N GLN A 420 12.47 -5.56 8.86
CA GLN A 420 13.29 -5.17 10.01
C GLN A 420 13.17 -3.68 10.34
N LYS A 421 12.62 -2.88 9.42
CA LYS A 421 12.47 -1.43 9.55
C LYS A 421 11.06 -1.03 9.09
N PRO A 422 10.01 -1.47 9.79
CA PRO A 422 8.66 -1.05 9.49
C PRO A 422 8.56 0.48 9.61
N LYS A 423 7.87 1.13 8.68
CA LYS A 423 7.72 2.59 8.69
C LYS A 423 6.26 3.00 8.44
N PRO A 424 5.53 3.49 9.45
CA PRO A 424 4.22 4.10 9.25
C PRO A 424 4.39 5.42 8.49
N ARG A 425 3.46 5.68 7.57
CA ARG A 425 3.39 6.91 6.77
C ARG A 425 1.96 7.37 6.74
N SER A 426 1.73 8.67 6.84
CA SER A 426 0.46 9.20 6.37
C SER A 426 0.27 8.86 4.89
N VAL A 427 -0.98 8.74 4.44
CA VAL A 427 -1.28 8.50 3.02
C VAL A 427 -0.64 9.56 2.10
N GLY A 428 -0.55 10.80 2.57
CA GLY A 428 0.10 11.90 1.84
C GLY A 428 1.60 11.67 1.65
N GLU A 429 2.31 11.25 2.71
CA GLU A 429 3.74 10.92 2.64
C GLU A 429 3.99 9.68 1.77
N ALA A 430 3.15 8.65 1.88
CA ALA A 430 3.25 7.44 1.07
C ALA A 430 3.08 7.75 -0.43
N VAL A 431 2.07 8.55 -0.80
CA VAL A 431 1.86 8.95 -2.20
C VAL A 431 2.99 9.87 -2.67
N ALA A 432 3.43 10.84 -1.86
CA ALA A 432 4.54 11.73 -2.21
C ALA A 432 5.83 10.93 -2.49
N ARG A 433 6.14 9.94 -1.64
CA ARG A 433 7.29 9.05 -1.82
C ARG A 433 7.23 8.32 -3.15
N VAL A 434 6.09 7.71 -3.49
CA VAL A 434 5.93 7.00 -4.77
C VAL A 434 6.04 7.96 -5.96
N VAL A 435 5.43 9.14 -5.88
CA VAL A 435 5.53 10.13 -6.96
C VAL A 435 6.97 10.51 -7.22
N ARG A 436 7.74 10.85 -6.17
CA ARG A 436 9.13 11.30 -6.27
C ARG A 436 10.12 10.21 -6.59
N ALA A 437 9.98 9.04 -5.97
CA ALA A 437 10.90 7.93 -6.20
C ALA A 437 10.64 7.21 -7.52
N ARG A 438 9.38 7.14 -7.97
CA ARG A 438 8.96 6.29 -9.09
C ARG A 438 8.25 7.05 -10.21
N ALA A 439 7.12 7.71 -9.94
CA ALA A 439 6.26 8.22 -11.02
C ALA A 439 6.97 9.24 -11.93
N VAL A 440 7.69 10.20 -11.35
CA VAL A 440 8.43 11.24 -12.11
C VAL A 440 9.89 10.86 -12.35
N ASN A 441 10.30 9.65 -12.00
CA ASN A 441 11.69 9.21 -12.13
C ASN A 441 12.03 8.95 -13.61
N PRO A 442 13.06 9.59 -14.18
CA PRO A 442 13.46 9.38 -15.57
C PRO A 442 13.77 7.92 -15.90
N ARG A 443 14.30 7.14 -14.96
CA ARG A 443 14.59 5.71 -15.15
C ARG A 443 13.30 4.89 -15.28
N PHE A 444 12.30 5.18 -14.44
CA PHE A 444 10.98 4.54 -14.56
C PHE A 444 10.35 4.89 -15.90
N ILE A 445 10.29 6.17 -16.25
CA ILE A 445 9.68 6.66 -17.49
C ILE A 445 10.34 6.01 -18.71
N ALA A 446 11.68 6.08 -18.80
CA ALA A 446 12.44 5.43 -19.87
C ALA A 446 12.27 3.90 -19.85
N GLY A 447 12.14 3.30 -18.67
CA GLY A 447 11.78 1.91 -18.43
C GLY A 447 10.50 1.52 -19.15
N GLN A 448 9.41 2.20 -18.82
CA GLN A 448 8.09 1.93 -19.39
C GLN A 448 8.03 2.23 -20.89
N MET A 449 8.73 3.27 -21.36
CA MET A 449 8.79 3.63 -22.78
C MET A 449 9.39 2.53 -23.68
N ARG A 450 10.10 1.54 -23.12
CA ARG A 450 10.57 0.36 -23.87
C ARG A 450 9.49 -0.69 -24.14
N HIS A 451 8.28 -0.52 -23.60
CA HIS A 451 7.21 -1.53 -23.63
C HIS A 451 5.94 -1.08 -24.37
N GLY A 452 6.04 -0.11 -25.28
CA GLY A 452 4.98 0.27 -26.21
C GLY A 452 3.63 0.54 -25.51
N PRO A 453 2.51 -0.04 -25.99
CA PRO A 453 1.18 0.27 -25.46
C PRO A 453 1.01 -0.05 -23.97
N ARG A 454 1.62 -1.13 -23.47
CA ARG A 454 1.55 -1.49 -22.04
C ARG A 454 2.36 -0.51 -21.20
N GLY A 455 3.50 -0.06 -21.69
CA GLY A 455 4.28 1.01 -21.06
C GLY A 455 3.46 2.30 -20.88
N ALA A 456 2.76 2.73 -21.93
CA ALA A 456 1.86 3.88 -21.86
C ALA A 456 0.66 3.66 -20.91
N SER A 457 0.13 2.44 -20.81
CA SER A 457 -0.92 2.10 -19.83
C SER A 457 -0.46 2.31 -18.39
N GLU A 458 0.81 2.04 -18.06
CA GLU A 458 1.35 2.21 -16.70
C GLU A 458 1.34 3.69 -16.28
N PHE A 459 1.56 4.62 -17.21
CA PHE A 459 1.39 6.05 -16.97
C PHE A 459 -0.07 6.40 -16.69
N ALA A 460 -1.00 5.88 -17.49
CA ALA A 460 -2.44 6.10 -17.29
C ALA A 460 -2.90 5.56 -15.92
N GLU A 461 -2.46 4.36 -15.58
CA GLU A 461 -2.74 3.72 -14.30
C GLU A 461 -2.22 4.54 -13.12
N THR A 462 -1.00 5.07 -13.23
CA THR A 462 -0.39 5.95 -12.21
C THR A 462 -1.19 7.23 -12.01
N VAL A 463 -1.56 7.91 -13.11
CA VAL A 463 -2.35 9.15 -13.05
C VAL A 463 -3.73 8.87 -12.45
N ASP A 464 -4.38 7.81 -12.90
CA ASP A 464 -5.70 7.43 -12.42
C ASP A 464 -5.73 7.21 -10.90
N ARG A 465 -4.73 6.50 -10.37
CA ARG A 465 -4.62 6.20 -8.93
C ARG A 465 -4.21 7.41 -8.11
N LEU A 466 -3.31 8.26 -8.62
CA LEU A 466 -2.94 9.52 -7.98
C LEU A 466 -4.16 10.43 -7.82
N VAL A 467 -4.93 10.60 -8.90
CA VAL A 467 -6.18 11.39 -8.88
C VAL A 467 -7.23 10.69 -8.01
N GLY A 468 -7.32 9.36 -8.04
CA GLY A 468 -8.21 8.59 -7.18
C GLY A 468 -7.95 8.80 -5.69
N PHE A 469 -6.68 8.80 -5.26
CA PHE A 469 -6.33 9.17 -3.89
C PHE A 469 -6.69 10.62 -3.57
N ALA A 470 -6.45 11.56 -4.50
CA ALA A 470 -6.85 12.95 -4.30
C ALA A 470 -8.37 13.09 -4.11
N GLU A 471 -9.17 12.42 -4.95
CA GLU A 471 -10.64 12.44 -4.94
C GLU A 471 -11.22 11.79 -3.68
N THR A 472 -10.57 10.74 -3.16
CA THR A 472 -11.10 9.94 -2.04
C THR A 472 -10.58 10.36 -0.67
N THR A 473 -9.43 11.04 -0.60
CA THR A 473 -8.80 11.39 0.70
C THR A 473 -8.71 12.90 0.95
N HIS A 474 -8.64 13.72 -0.10
CA HIS A 474 -8.26 15.14 -0.04
C HIS A 474 -6.89 15.41 0.64
N ALA A 475 -6.07 14.37 0.85
CA ALA A 475 -4.75 14.49 1.49
C ALA A 475 -3.61 14.72 0.48
N ILE A 476 -3.91 14.61 -0.81
CA ILE A 476 -2.90 14.67 -1.88
C ILE A 476 -2.70 16.11 -2.33
N SER A 477 -1.45 16.58 -2.27
CA SER A 477 -1.09 17.93 -2.72
C SER A 477 -1.23 18.07 -4.24
N GLY A 478 -1.82 19.19 -4.68
CA GLY A 478 -1.86 19.55 -6.09
C GLY A 478 -0.47 19.69 -6.75
N ALA A 479 0.58 19.93 -5.97
CA ALA A 479 1.96 19.95 -6.48
C ALA A 479 2.45 18.58 -6.96
N LEU A 480 1.94 17.49 -6.37
CA LEU A 480 2.25 16.12 -6.84
C LEU A 480 1.55 15.83 -8.17
N ILE A 481 0.31 16.32 -8.32
CA ILE A 481 -0.46 16.22 -9.57
C ILE A 481 0.24 17.01 -10.69
N GLU A 482 0.67 18.24 -10.39
CA GLU A 482 1.48 19.06 -11.31
C GLU A 482 2.77 18.34 -11.73
N ALA A 483 3.49 17.75 -10.77
CA ALA A 483 4.75 17.06 -11.08
C ALA A 483 4.57 15.88 -12.04
N VAL A 484 3.49 15.08 -11.86
CA VAL A 484 3.17 13.97 -12.78
C VAL A 484 2.68 14.49 -14.13
N HIS A 485 1.89 15.57 -14.15
CA HIS A 485 1.49 16.23 -15.39
C HIS A 485 2.70 16.70 -16.20
N ASP A 486 3.62 17.42 -15.56
CA ASP A 486 4.82 17.94 -16.24
C ASP A 486 5.71 16.81 -16.76
N ALA A 487 5.88 15.72 -15.99
CA ALA A 487 6.68 14.58 -16.40
C ALA A 487 6.08 13.80 -17.60
N TYR A 488 4.75 13.72 -17.70
CA TYR A 488 4.10 12.88 -18.71
C TYR A 488 3.58 13.65 -19.93
N LEU A 489 3.07 14.86 -19.72
CA LEU A 489 2.46 15.69 -20.76
C LEU A 489 3.25 16.98 -21.02
N GLY A 490 4.02 17.46 -20.04
CA GLY A 490 4.92 18.62 -20.21
C GLY A 490 6.19 18.26 -20.99
N ASP A 491 6.67 17.03 -20.86
CA ASP A 491 7.75 16.49 -21.68
C ASP A 491 7.23 16.05 -23.06
N ALA A 492 7.80 16.64 -24.11
CA ALA A 492 7.34 16.43 -25.49
C ALA A 492 7.58 14.99 -25.98
N ASP A 493 8.66 14.34 -25.55
CA ASP A 493 9.01 12.98 -25.97
C ASP A 493 8.13 11.95 -25.28
N VAL A 494 7.87 12.14 -23.98
CA VAL A 494 6.95 11.28 -23.21
C VAL A 494 5.52 11.44 -23.75
N ARG A 495 5.05 12.68 -23.94
CA ARG A 495 3.73 12.95 -24.52
C ARG A 495 3.59 12.29 -25.89
N ALA A 496 4.55 12.49 -26.79
CA ALA A 496 4.53 11.90 -28.13
C ALA A 496 4.54 10.36 -28.09
N PHE A 497 5.27 9.75 -27.17
CA PHE A 497 5.24 8.31 -26.94
C PHE A 497 3.84 7.83 -26.53
N ILE A 498 3.21 8.47 -25.54
CA ILE A 498 1.88 8.07 -25.06
C ILE A 498 0.85 8.14 -26.18
N LEU A 499 0.80 9.26 -26.93
CA LEU A 499 -0.14 9.40 -28.05
C LEU A 499 0.08 8.34 -29.13
N ARG A 500 1.34 8.06 -29.48
CA ARG A 500 1.67 7.12 -30.55
C ARG A 500 1.38 5.68 -30.17
N GLU A 501 1.79 5.26 -28.98
CA GLU A 501 1.71 3.86 -28.56
C GLU A 501 0.34 3.49 -27.99
N ASN A 502 -0.35 4.44 -27.32
CA ASN A 502 -1.63 4.19 -26.70
C ASN A 502 -2.47 5.49 -26.61
N PRO A 503 -3.14 5.90 -27.70
CA PRO A 503 -3.97 7.10 -27.71
C PRO A 503 -5.12 7.02 -26.69
N ALA A 504 -5.64 5.83 -26.37
CA ALA A 504 -6.63 5.67 -25.31
C ALA A 504 -6.06 6.03 -23.92
N ALA A 505 -4.81 5.66 -23.63
CA ALA A 505 -4.12 6.08 -22.41
C ALA A 505 -3.90 7.60 -22.39
N ALA A 506 -3.50 8.22 -23.51
CA ALA A 506 -3.35 9.68 -23.61
C ALA A 506 -4.64 10.41 -23.25
N LYS A 507 -5.77 9.94 -23.80
CA LYS A 507 -7.10 10.45 -23.50
C LYS A 507 -7.44 10.31 -22.01
N VAL A 508 -7.27 9.12 -21.44
CA VAL A 508 -7.60 8.86 -20.02
C VAL A 508 -6.75 9.74 -19.09
N ILE A 509 -5.45 9.87 -19.34
CA ILE A 509 -4.56 10.74 -18.57
C ILE A 509 -5.11 12.18 -18.55
N ALA A 510 -5.46 12.71 -19.72
CA ALA A 510 -6.00 14.06 -19.84
C ALA A 510 -7.36 14.22 -19.13
N GLU A 511 -8.26 13.22 -19.25
CA GLU A 511 -9.57 13.22 -18.59
C GLU A 511 -9.45 13.18 -17.07
N ARG A 512 -8.50 12.42 -16.51
CA ARG A 512 -8.25 12.35 -15.07
C ARG A 512 -7.66 13.64 -14.53
N PHE A 513 -6.72 14.27 -15.24
CA PHE A 513 -6.26 15.61 -14.88
C PHE A 513 -7.37 16.66 -14.91
N LEU A 514 -8.23 16.64 -15.93
CA LEU A 514 -9.41 17.51 -15.96
C LEU A 514 -10.41 17.19 -14.84
N SER A 515 -10.53 15.93 -14.40
CA SER A 515 -11.33 15.58 -13.21
C SER A 515 -10.78 16.27 -11.96
N ALA A 516 -9.47 16.19 -11.73
CA ALA A 516 -8.82 16.86 -10.61
C ALA A 516 -9.01 18.39 -10.66
N ARG A 517 -8.92 19.00 -11.85
CA ARG A 517 -9.22 20.42 -12.08
C ARG A 517 -10.65 20.79 -11.71
N ARG A 518 -11.64 20.07 -12.28
CA ARG A 518 -13.07 20.33 -12.05
C ARG A 518 -13.47 20.18 -10.59
N ARG A 519 -12.82 19.27 -9.86
CA ARG A 519 -13.07 19.01 -8.42
C ARG A 519 -12.27 19.92 -7.49
N GLY A 520 -11.48 20.87 -8.01
CA GLY A 520 -10.67 21.78 -7.20
C GLY A 520 -9.52 21.10 -6.45
N LEU A 521 -9.09 19.92 -6.91
CA LEU A 521 -7.99 19.16 -6.31
C LEU A 521 -6.62 19.60 -6.87
N TRP A 522 -6.62 20.26 -8.03
CA TRP A 522 -5.42 20.76 -8.69
C TRP A 522 -5.64 22.16 -9.28
N HIS A 523 -4.71 23.08 -8.95
CA HIS A 523 -4.73 24.48 -9.37
C HIS A 523 -3.38 24.85 -10.01
N PRO A 524 -3.17 24.52 -11.30
CA PRO A 524 -1.95 24.90 -12.00
C PRO A 524 -1.82 26.41 -12.12
N LEU A 525 -0.57 26.88 -12.20
CA LEU A 525 -0.26 28.30 -12.45
C LEU A 525 -0.44 28.67 -13.93
N ARG A 526 -0.47 27.69 -14.83
CA ARG A 526 -0.62 27.88 -16.27
C ARG A 526 -2.09 27.93 -16.65
N ASN A 527 -2.53 29.05 -17.22
CA ASN A 527 -3.91 29.24 -17.67
C ASN A 527 -4.30 28.38 -18.89
N SER A 528 -3.32 27.88 -19.66
CA SER A 528 -3.57 27.08 -20.88
C SER A 528 -3.91 25.61 -20.60
N ILE A 529 -3.73 25.13 -19.38
CA ILE A 529 -3.79 23.68 -19.07
C ILE A 529 -5.12 23.06 -19.49
N ASP A 530 -6.24 23.73 -19.22
CA ASP A 530 -7.56 23.17 -19.55
C ASP A 530 -7.74 23.04 -21.09
N ASP A 531 -7.25 24.01 -21.86
CA ASP A 531 -7.26 23.99 -23.32
C ASP A 531 -6.28 22.95 -23.88
N ASP A 532 -5.08 22.84 -23.29
CA ASP A 532 -4.03 21.89 -23.69
C ASP A 532 -4.51 20.43 -23.48
N LEU A 533 -5.18 20.16 -22.35
CA LEU A 533 -5.76 18.85 -22.05
C LEU A 533 -6.95 18.54 -22.98
N ALA A 534 -7.80 19.52 -23.28
CA ALA A 534 -8.91 19.34 -24.24
C ALA A 534 -8.39 19.07 -25.66
N ALA A 535 -7.35 19.78 -26.10
CA ALA A 535 -6.69 19.55 -27.37
C ALA A 535 -6.05 18.16 -27.45
N LEU A 536 -5.42 17.70 -26.37
CA LEU A 536 -4.86 16.35 -26.27
C LEU A 536 -5.93 15.27 -26.40
N ILE A 537 -7.09 15.44 -25.77
CA ILE A 537 -8.23 14.50 -25.92
C ILE A 537 -8.67 14.42 -27.38
N ALA A 538 -8.86 15.56 -28.04
CA ALA A 538 -9.25 15.60 -29.45
C ALA A 538 -8.17 15.00 -30.37
N GLU A 539 -6.90 15.22 -30.07
CA GLU A 539 -5.78 14.62 -30.79
C GLU A 539 -5.77 13.09 -30.63
N ALA A 540 -5.87 12.59 -29.40
CA ALA A 540 -5.94 11.17 -29.09
C ALA A 540 -7.11 10.47 -29.81
N GLN A 541 -8.28 11.10 -29.85
CA GLN A 541 -9.44 10.57 -30.58
C GLN A 541 -9.20 10.49 -32.09
N ARG A 542 -8.54 11.49 -32.68
CA ARG A 542 -8.18 11.49 -34.11
C ARG A 542 -7.12 10.45 -34.46
N VAL A 543 -6.17 10.19 -33.57
CA VAL A 543 -5.13 9.16 -33.76
C VAL A 543 -5.71 7.76 -33.61
N ALA A 544 -6.74 7.58 -32.76
CA ALA A 544 -7.39 6.29 -32.55
C ALA A 544 -8.40 5.90 -33.64
N ALA A 545 -8.94 6.87 -34.38
CA ALA A 545 -9.87 6.67 -35.49
C ALA A 545 -9.12 6.41 -36.80
#